data_AF-A0A6Y3Y471-F1
#
_entry.id   AF-A0A6Y3Y471-F1
#
_cell.length_a   1.000
_cell.length_b   1.000
_cell.length_c   1.000
_cell.angle_alpha   90.00
_cell.angle_beta   90.00
_cell.angle_gamma   90.00
#
_symmetry.space_group_name_H-M   'P 1'
#
loop_
_entity.id
_entity.type
_entity.pdbx_description
1 polymer ?
#
loop_
_entity_poly.entity_id
_entity_poly.type
_entity_poly.pdbx_seq_one_letter_code
_entity_poly.pdbx_strand_id
1 'polypeptide(L)'
;NMREKVVEHPHILDIAQQAMRDCHITPEMKPIRGGTDGAQLSFMGLPCPNLFTGGYNYHGKHEFVTLEGMEKAVQVIVRIAELTAKRGQ
;
A
#
# COMPACT_ATOMS: atom_id res chain seq x y z
N ASN A 1 -9.99 6.12 -10.27
CA ASN A 1 -8.94 5.85 -9.26
C ASN A 1 -9.27 6.67 -8.00
N MET A 2 -8.64 6.40 -6.86
CA MET A 2 -8.96 6.94 -5.53
C MET A 2 -8.15 8.18 -5.11
N ARG A 3 -7.29 8.69 -6.01
CA ARG A 3 -6.32 9.75 -5.69
C ARG A 3 -6.96 10.95 -4.99
N GLU A 4 -8.09 11.44 -5.49
CA GLU A 4 -8.78 12.60 -4.93
C GLU A 4 -9.18 12.42 -3.46
N LYS A 5 -9.61 11.22 -3.06
CA LYS A 5 -9.98 10.91 -1.67
C LYS A 5 -8.77 10.69 -0.77
N VAL A 6 -7.68 10.15 -1.33
CA VAL A 6 -6.47 9.89 -0.54
C VAL A 6 -5.67 11.18 -0.28
N VAL A 7 -5.62 12.12 -1.24
CA VAL A 7 -4.85 13.38 -1.06
C VAL A 7 -5.46 14.32 -0.02
N GLU A 8 -6.75 14.16 0.30
CA GLU A 8 -7.43 14.85 1.41
C GLU A 8 -6.82 14.46 2.78
N HIS A 9 -6.13 13.31 2.85
CA HIS A 9 -5.54 12.75 4.06
C HIS A 9 -4.05 12.39 3.86
N PRO A 10 -3.14 13.38 3.79
CA PRO A 10 -1.75 13.17 3.35
C PRO A 10 -0.98 12.13 4.16
N HIS A 11 -1.26 12.07 5.47
CA HIS A 11 -0.64 11.11 6.39
C HIS A 11 -0.80 9.64 5.98
N ILE A 12 -1.86 9.29 5.26
CA ILE A 12 -2.09 7.91 4.79
C ILE A 12 -0.93 7.50 3.87
N LEU A 13 -0.57 8.35 2.92
CA LEU A 13 0.54 8.10 2.00
C LEU A 13 1.89 8.34 2.65
N ASP A 14 2.01 9.33 3.53
CA ASP A 14 3.28 9.65 4.19
C ASP A 14 3.76 8.50 5.08
N ILE A 15 2.84 7.90 5.86
CA ILE A 15 3.15 6.76 6.73
C ILE A 15 3.54 5.54 5.88
N ALA A 16 2.77 5.23 4.84
CA ALA A 16 3.07 4.09 3.97
C ALA A 16 4.42 4.24 3.26
N GLN A 17 4.72 5.43 2.74
CA GLN A 17 6.02 5.70 2.11
C GLN A 17 7.17 5.68 3.11
N GLN A 18 6.97 6.18 4.33
CA GLN A 18 7.99 6.13 5.37
C GLN A 18 8.24 4.69 5.82
N ALA A 19 7.19 3.89 6.00
CA ALA A 19 7.32 2.49 6.35
C ALA A 19 8.11 1.70 5.29
N MET A 20 7.85 1.95 4.00
CA MET A 20 8.63 1.37 2.92
C MET A 20 10.12 1.77 3.01
N ARG A 21 10.42 3.06 3.22
CA ARG A 21 11.80 3.54 3.38
C ARG A 21 12.51 2.90 4.58
N ASP A 22 11.84 2.79 5.72
CA ASP A 22 12.37 2.14 6.93
C ASP A 22 12.67 0.65 6.69
N CYS A 23 11.91 -0.01 5.80
CA CYS A 23 12.14 -1.38 5.37
C CYS A 23 13.15 -1.50 4.20
N HIS A 24 13.85 -0.42 3.84
CA HIS A 24 14.81 -0.33 2.74
C HIS A 24 14.18 -0.60 1.36
N ILE A 25 12.94 -0.17 1.18
CA ILE A 25 12.18 -0.26 -0.08
C ILE A 25 12.02 1.15 -0.66
N THR A 26 12.36 1.34 -1.93
CA THR A 26 12.06 2.59 -2.63
C THR A 26 10.57 2.62 -2.98
N PRO A 27 9.79 3.60 -2.50
CA PRO A 27 8.37 3.67 -2.82
C PRO A 27 8.14 3.93 -4.31
N GLU A 28 7.35 3.08 -4.96
CA GLU A 28 6.91 3.29 -6.34
C GLU A 28 5.40 3.56 -6.38
N MET A 29 5.02 4.75 -6.86
CA MET A 29 3.62 5.11 -7.07
C MET A 29 3.29 5.08 -8.55
N LYS A 30 2.58 4.03 -8.97
CA LYS A 30 2.10 3.86 -10.34
C LYS A 30 0.58 3.93 -10.38
N PRO A 31 -0.03 4.73 -11.28
CA PRO A 31 -1.48 4.74 -11.44
C PRO A 31 -2.00 3.36 -11.84
N ILE A 32 -2.97 2.83 -11.10
CA ILE A 32 -3.70 1.64 -11.50
C ILE A 32 -4.62 1.99 -12.68
N ARG A 33 -4.45 1.27 -13.79
CA ARG A 33 -5.36 1.29 -14.95
C ARG A 33 -6.43 0.23 -14.74
N GLY A 34 -7.52 0.62 -14.08
CA GLY A 34 -8.60 -0.28 -13.67
C GLY A 34 -9.24 0.15 -12.35
N GLY A 35 -10.11 -0.72 -11.82
CA GLY A 35 -10.74 -0.57 -10.51
C GLY A 35 -10.04 -1.37 -9.43
N THR A 36 -10.29 -1.01 -8.17
CA THR A 36 -9.91 -1.77 -6.97
C THR A 36 -11.01 -1.54 -5.95
N ASP A 37 -11.23 -2.48 -5.03
CA ASP A 37 -12.22 -2.29 -3.96
C ASP A 37 -11.85 -1.11 -3.06
N GLY A 38 -10.54 -0.90 -2.82
CA GLY A 38 -10.03 0.27 -2.11
C GLY A 38 -10.46 1.59 -2.74
N ALA A 39 -10.60 1.64 -4.09
CA ALA A 39 -11.15 2.81 -4.74
C ALA A 39 -12.62 3.04 -4.41
N GLN A 40 -13.47 2.01 -4.46
CA GLN A 40 -14.87 2.14 -4.08
C GLN A 40 -15.01 2.52 -2.60
N LEU A 41 -14.29 1.85 -1.71
CA LEU A 41 -14.27 2.13 -0.27
C LEU A 41 -13.87 3.59 0.02
N SER A 42 -12.92 4.14 -0.75
CA SER A 42 -12.50 5.53 -0.62
C SER A 42 -13.63 6.52 -0.89
N PHE A 43 -14.50 6.23 -1.86
CA PHE A 43 -15.69 7.05 -2.12
C PHE A 43 -16.82 6.81 -1.11
N MET A 44 -16.78 5.69 -0.39
CA MET A 44 -17.72 5.36 0.69
C MET A 44 -17.27 5.90 2.06
N GLY A 45 -16.22 6.73 2.12
CA GLY A 45 -15.73 7.35 3.35
C GLY A 45 -14.57 6.63 4.02
N LEU A 46 -13.98 5.62 3.38
CA LEU A 46 -12.78 4.93 3.87
C LEU A 46 -11.62 5.05 2.87
N PRO A 47 -10.82 6.13 2.90
CA PRO A 47 -9.64 6.28 2.05
C PRO A 47 -8.68 5.09 2.19
N CYS A 48 -8.55 4.29 1.14
CA CYS A 48 -7.96 2.95 1.21
C CYS A 48 -7.01 2.69 0.02
N PRO A 49 -5.75 3.16 0.09
CA PRO A 49 -4.73 2.87 -0.92
C PRO A 49 -4.26 1.41 -0.87
N ASN A 50 -3.71 0.93 -1.99
CA ASN A 50 -3.15 -0.41 -2.10
C ASN A 50 -1.67 -0.44 -1.67
N LEU A 51 -1.27 -1.57 -1.06
CA LEU A 51 0.13 -1.96 -0.87
C LEU A 51 0.53 -3.02 -1.90
N PHE A 52 1.84 -3.20 -2.06
CA PHE A 52 2.40 -4.30 -2.85
C PHE A 52 2.33 -5.63 -2.08
N THR A 53 2.48 -6.74 -2.80
CA THR A 53 2.42 -8.10 -2.24
C THR A 53 3.66 -8.95 -2.53
N GLY A 54 4.51 -8.51 -3.48
CA GLY A 54 5.62 -9.30 -4.02
C GLY A 54 5.24 -10.27 -5.14
N GLY A 55 3.96 -10.32 -5.52
CA GLY A 55 3.44 -11.18 -6.60
C GLY A 55 3.42 -10.52 -7.98
N TYR A 56 3.43 -11.35 -9.02
CA TYR A 56 3.48 -10.96 -10.43
C TYR A 56 2.53 -11.81 -11.29
N ASN A 57 2.17 -11.31 -12.47
CA ASN A 57 1.37 -12.01 -13.49
C ASN A 57 -0.01 -12.52 -13.03
N TYR A 58 -0.70 -11.72 -12.21
CA TYR A 58 -2.03 -12.04 -11.69
C TYR A 58 -3.02 -12.51 -12.76
N HIS A 59 -3.87 -13.48 -12.39
CA HIS A 59 -4.93 -14.05 -13.23
C HIS A 59 -4.44 -14.88 -14.43
N GLY A 60 -3.27 -15.51 -14.33
CA GLY A 60 -2.74 -16.36 -15.38
C GLY A 60 -2.01 -17.60 -14.84
N LYS A 61 -1.81 -18.60 -15.71
CA LYS A 61 -1.01 -19.81 -15.39
C LYS A 61 0.47 -19.53 -15.07
N HIS A 62 0.92 -18.30 -15.27
CA HIS A 62 2.27 -17.82 -15.00
C HIS A 62 2.31 -16.89 -13.78
N GLU A 63 1.26 -16.86 -12.97
CA GLU A 63 1.22 -16.15 -11.69
C GLU A 63 2.26 -16.75 -10.73
N PHE A 64 3.08 -15.91 -10.12
CA PHE A 64 4.12 -16.34 -9.18
C PHE A 64 4.44 -15.24 -8.15
N VAL A 65 5.15 -15.63 -7.11
CA VAL A 65 5.54 -14.76 -6.00
C VAL A 65 6.94 -15.13 -5.50
N THR A 66 7.63 -14.19 -4.87
CA THR A 66 8.91 -14.40 -4.18
C THR A 66 8.71 -14.36 -2.67
N LEU A 67 9.39 -15.23 -1.92
CA LEU A 67 9.27 -15.26 -0.46
C LEU A 67 9.75 -13.93 0.14
N GLU A 68 10.84 -13.40 -0.37
CA GLU A 68 11.44 -12.15 0.06
C GLU A 68 10.47 -10.97 -0.16
N GLY A 69 9.75 -10.97 -1.29
CA GLY A 69 8.72 -9.97 -1.57
C GLY A 69 7.55 -10.04 -0.58
N MET A 70 7.14 -11.24 -0.19
CA MET A 70 6.10 -11.45 0.82
C MET A 70 6.55 -11.00 2.21
N GLU A 71 7.78 -11.36 2.61
CA GLU A 71 8.37 -10.92 3.88
C GLU A 71 8.47 -9.39 3.96
N LYS A 72 8.82 -8.74 2.84
CA LYS A 72 8.83 -7.27 2.74
C LYS A 72 7.44 -6.66 2.88
N ALA A 73 6.40 -7.27 2.31
CA ALA A 73 5.03 -6.81 2.51
C ALA A 73 4.62 -6.90 3.99
N VAL A 74 4.97 -7.99 4.68
CA VAL A 74 4.75 -8.15 6.12
C VAL A 74 5.47 -7.07 6.93
N GLN A 75 6.76 -6.84 6.66
CA GLN A 75 7.56 -5.81 7.33
C GLN A 75 6.93 -4.42 7.19
N VAL A 76 6.45 -4.07 5.98
CA VAL A 76 5.81 -2.78 5.73
C VAL A 76 4.48 -2.65 6.48
N ILE A 77 3.64 -3.69 6.51
CA ILE A 77 2.38 -3.67 7.26
C ILE A 77 2.64 -3.43 8.75
N VAL A 78 3.57 -4.17 9.33
CA VAL A 78 3.95 -4.01 10.75
C VAL A 78 4.46 -2.60 11.01
N ARG A 79 5.32 -2.08 10.13
CA ARG A 79 5.91 -0.76 10.29
C ARG A 79 4.89 0.37 10.15
N ILE A 80 3.89 0.23 9.27
CA ILE A 80 2.77 1.19 9.16
C ILE A 80 2.01 1.27 10.49
N ALA A 81 1.68 0.12 11.09
CA ALA A 81 0.98 0.08 12.36
C ALA A 81 1.78 0.76 13.49
N GLU A 82 3.08 0.48 13.57
CA GLU A 82 3.99 1.09 14.55
C GLU A 82 4.08 2.61 14.37
N LEU A 83 4.33 3.10 13.15
CA LEU A 83 4.42 4.54 12.85
C LEU A 83 3.10 5.26 13.14
N THR A 84 1.96 4.61 12.87
CA THR A 84 0.64 5.14 13.17
C THR A 84 0.44 5.29 14.67
N ALA A 85 0.77 4.25 15.46
CA ALA A 85 0.68 4.30 16.91
C ALA A 85 1.60 5.37 17.51
N LYS A 86 2.84 5.49 17.02
CA LYS A 86 3.82 6.50 17.46
C LYS A 86 3.35 7.93 17.21
N ARG A 87 2.62 8.18 16.12
CA ARG A 87 2.07 9.51 15.80
C ARG A 87 0.85 9.87 16.64
N GLY A 88 0.12 8.87 17.13
CA GLY A 88 -1.07 9.05 17.96
C GLY A 88 -0.76 9.25 19.45
N GLN A 89 0.50 9.07 19.87
CA GLN A 89 0.99 9.47 21.20
C GLN A 89 1.21 10.98 21.25
#